data_AF-A0A8S2T3U8-F1
#
_entry.id   AF-A0A8S2T3U8-F1
#
_cell.length_a   1.000
_cell.length_b   1.000
_cell.length_c   1.000
_cell.angle_alpha   90.00
_cell.angle_beta   90.00
_cell.angle_gamma   90.00
#
_symmetry.space_group_name_H-M   'P 1'
#
loop_
_entity.id
_entity.type
_entity.pdbx_description
1 polymer ?
#
loop_
_entity_poly.entity_id
_entity_poly.type
_entity_poly.pdbx_seq_one_letter_code
_entity_poly.pdbx_strand_id
1 'polypeptide(L)'
;CPEAAVGGIYGVLNRRRGHVFEEHHVLGTPMFIVKAYLPVNESFGFTADLRSNTGGQAFPQCVFDHWQMMTQDPFESGSKLKIIIDEIRKRKGLKEGIPSVDDYLDKL
;
A
#
# COMPACT_ATOMS: atom_id res chain seq x y z
N CYS A 1 -0.05 20.77 -4.34
CA CYS A 1 1.40 21.02 -4.19
C CYS A 1 1.85 21.91 -5.36
N PRO A 2 2.90 22.71 -5.25
CA PRO A 2 3.48 23.41 -6.41
C PRO A 2 3.99 22.42 -7.46
N GLU A 3 4.04 22.81 -8.73
CA GLU A 3 4.52 21.96 -9.85
C GLU A 3 5.89 21.33 -9.57
N ALA A 4 6.83 22.11 -9.05
CA ALA A 4 8.18 21.66 -8.73
C ALA A 4 8.24 20.51 -7.69
N ALA A 5 7.20 20.36 -6.86
CA ALA A 5 7.12 19.32 -5.84
C ALA A 5 6.50 18.01 -6.37
N VAL A 6 5.86 18.02 -7.54
CA VAL A 6 5.14 16.87 -8.11
C VAL A 6 6.09 15.68 -8.32
N GLY A 7 7.31 15.92 -8.82
CA GLY A 7 8.30 14.86 -8.99
C GLY A 7 8.65 14.12 -7.69
N GLY A 8 8.69 14.83 -6.56
CA GLY A 8 8.90 14.23 -5.24
C GLY A 8 7.74 13.32 -4.82
N ILE A 9 6.50 13.68 -5.17
CA ILE A 9 5.31 12.86 -4.91
C ILE A 9 5.39 11.54 -5.66
N TYR A 10 5.68 11.58 -6.96
CA TYR A 10 5.86 10.37 -7.78
C TYR A 10 6.95 9.46 -7.24
N GLY A 11 8.08 10.04 -6.82
CA GLY A 11 9.20 9.29 -6.24
C GLY A 11 8.81 8.53 -4.95
N VAL A 12 7.98 9.13 -4.09
CA VAL A 12 7.50 8.48 -2.85
C VAL A 12 6.44 7.44 -3.15
N LEU A 13 5.47 7.74 -4.01
CA LEU A 13 4.42 6.81 -4.39
C LEU A 13 5.00 5.55 -5.05
N ASN A 14 5.94 5.69 -5.98
CA ASN A 14 6.59 4.54 -6.63
C ASN A 14 7.29 3.61 -5.63
N ARG A 15 8.03 4.17 -4.66
CA ARG A 15 8.68 3.39 -3.59
C ARG A 15 7.69 2.65 -2.71
N ARG A 16 6.51 3.22 -2.51
CA ARG A 16 5.44 2.66 -1.66
C ARG A 16 4.37 1.90 -2.44
N ARG A 17 4.66 1.54 -3.71
CA ARG A 17 3.75 0.79 -4.60
C ARG A 17 2.40 1.50 -4.81
N GLY A 18 2.41 2.83 -4.75
CA GLY A 18 1.25 3.65 -5.05
C GLY A 18 0.98 3.73 -6.55
N HIS A 19 -0.28 3.93 -6.91
CA HIS A 19 -0.72 4.05 -8.30
C HIS A 19 -1.46 5.37 -8.50
N VAL A 20 -0.84 6.31 -9.21
CA VAL A 20 -1.46 7.59 -9.58
C VAL A 20 -2.47 7.35 -10.69
N PHE A 21 -3.69 7.83 -10.51
CA PHE A 21 -4.77 7.69 -11.50
C PHE A 21 -5.35 9.05 -11.94
N GLU A 22 -5.07 10.12 -11.21
CA GLU A 22 -5.53 11.46 -11.58
C GLU A 22 -4.46 12.48 -11.18
N GLU A 23 -4.14 13.37 -12.11
CA GLU A 23 -3.36 14.57 -11.86
C GLU A 23 -4.04 15.73 -12.57
N HIS A 24 -4.30 16.81 -11.85
CA HIS A 24 -4.83 18.02 -12.46
C HIS A 24 -4.34 19.29 -11.77
N HIS A 25 -4.30 20.34 -12.57
CA HIS A 25 -3.95 21.68 -12.15
C HIS A 25 -5.17 22.42 -11.57
N VAL A 26 -4.98 23.13 -10.46
CA VAL A 26 -6.00 23.97 -9.84
C VAL A 26 -5.98 25.33 -10.52
N LEU A 27 -6.95 25.57 -11.41
CA LEU A 27 -7.06 26.81 -12.18
C LEU A 27 -6.98 28.05 -11.28
N GLY A 28 -6.20 29.04 -11.71
CA GLY A 28 -5.98 30.29 -10.96
C GLY A 28 -4.92 30.22 -9.85
N THR A 29 -4.28 29.06 -9.63
CA THR A 29 -3.20 28.89 -8.65
C THR A 29 -2.07 28.03 -9.25
N PRO A 30 -0.81 28.10 -8.78
CA PRO A 30 0.27 27.22 -9.26
C PRO A 30 0.22 25.80 -8.65
N MET A 31 -0.96 25.34 -8.24
CA MET A 31 -1.13 24.12 -7.43
C MET A 31 -1.61 22.94 -8.28
N PHE A 32 -1.06 21.78 -7.99
CA PHE A 32 -1.44 20.47 -8.52
C PHE A 32 -2.09 19.61 -7.45
N ILE A 33 -3.09 18.85 -7.87
CA ILE A 33 -3.72 17.77 -7.10
C ILE A 33 -3.35 16.46 -7.78
N VAL A 34 -2.75 15.55 -7.01
CA VAL A 34 -2.41 14.19 -7.43
C VAL A 34 -3.24 13.23 -6.59
N LYS A 35 -4.03 12.37 -7.23
CA LYS A 35 -4.75 11.28 -6.57
C LYS A 35 -4.12 9.95 -6.94
N ALA A 36 -3.95 9.12 -5.92
CA ALA A 36 -3.33 7.83 -6.07
C ALA A 36 -3.92 6.83 -5.08
N TYR A 37 -3.91 5.56 -5.47
CA TYR A 37 -4.09 4.47 -4.52
C TYR A 37 -2.78 4.21 -3.79
N LEU A 38 -2.84 4.00 -2.47
CA LEU A 38 -1.71 3.68 -1.62
C LEU A 38 -2.08 2.45 -0.78
N PRO A 39 -1.32 1.34 -0.86
CA PRO A 39 -1.56 0.20 0.01
C PRO A 39 -1.46 0.58 1.49
N VAL A 40 -2.45 0.19 2.30
CA VAL A 40 -2.52 0.57 3.73
C VAL A 40 -1.29 0.10 4.51
N ASN A 41 -0.73 -1.06 4.18
CA ASN A 41 0.50 -1.54 4.81
C ASN A 41 1.73 -0.68 4.48
N GLU A 42 1.71 0.08 3.39
CA GLU A 42 2.76 1.02 2.98
C GLU A 42 2.40 2.47 3.34
N SER A 43 1.33 2.75 4.11
CA SER A 43 0.96 4.11 4.47
C SER A 43 1.63 4.60 5.77
N PHE A 44 2.15 3.69 6.59
CA PHE A 44 2.87 4.05 7.82
C PHE A 44 4.14 4.86 7.48
N GLY A 45 4.25 6.05 8.08
CA GLY A 45 5.34 6.99 7.80
C GLY A 45 5.22 7.76 6.49
N PHE A 46 4.16 7.56 5.70
CA PHE A 46 3.98 8.21 4.39
C PHE A 46 4.07 9.74 4.47
N THR A 47 3.41 10.37 5.45
CA THR A 47 3.42 11.83 5.61
C THR A 47 4.82 12.40 5.85
N ALA A 48 5.64 11.72 6.66
CA ALA A 48 7.00 12.16 6.95
C ALA A 48 7.89 12.03 5.70
N ASP A 49 7.78 10.91 4.99
CA ASP A 49 8.51 10.68 3.74
C ASP A 49 8.09 11.65 2.64
N LEU A 50 6.78 11.90 2.49
CA LEU A 50 6.28 12.85 1.50
C LEU A 50 6.80 14.25 1.80
N ARG A 51 6.78 14.67 3.07
CA ARG A 51 7.30 15.96 3.50
C ARG A 51 8.79 16.10 3.18
N SER A 52 9.61 15.11 3.52
CA SER A 52 11.06 15.18 3.28
C SER A 52 11.42 15.20 1.79
N ASN A 53 10.66 14.49 0.95
CA ASN A 53 10.91 14.40 -0.49
C ASN A 53 10.30 15.55 -1.31
N THR A 54 9.52 16.43 -0.69
CA THR A 54 8.87 17.56 -1.36
C THR A 54 9.23 18.92 -0.76
N GLY A 55 10.26 18.96 0.11
CA GLY A 55 10.62 20.19 0.84
C GLY A 55 9.50 20.71 1.74
N GLY A 56 8.56 19.84 2.12
CA GLY A 56 7.35 20.17 2.88
C GLY A 56 6.26 20.92 2.10
N GLN A 57 6.33 20.93 0.77
CA GLN A 57 5.38 21.63 -0.10
C GLN A 57 4.19 20.75 -0.56
N ALA A 58 4.24 19.44 -0.29
CA ALA A 58 3.11 18.55 -0.50
C ALA A 58 2.39 18.23 0.82
N PHE A 59 1.06 18.21 0.75
CA PHE A 59 0.17 17.94 1.88
C PHE A 59 -0.68 16.72 1.54
N PRO A 60 -0.47 15.58 2.23
CA PRO A 60 -1.25 14.38 1.96
C PRO A 60 -2.60 14.46 2.67
N GLN A 61 -3.65 14.03 1.98
CA GLN A 61 -4.94 13.68 2.57
C GLN A 61 -5.23 12.22 2.20
N CYS A 62 -5.31 11.35 3.19
CA CYS A 62 -5.56 9.94 2.99
C CYS A 62 -6.92 9.56 3.57
N VAL A 63 -7.73 8.87 2.78
CA VAL A 63 -9.00 8.27 3.20
C VAL A 63 -9.01 6.81 2.74
N PHE A 64 -9.77 5.96 3.42
CA PHE A 64 -10.02 4.61 2.93
C PHE A 64 -10.81 4.68 1.63
N ASP A 65 -10.39 3.91 0.63
CA ASP A 65 -11.01 3.88 -0.69
C ASP A 65 -11.69 2.54 -0.96
N HIS A 66 -10.92 1.45 -1.09
CA HIS A 66 -11.45 0.11 -1.36
C HIS A 66 -10.57 -1.02 -0.81
N TRP A 67 -11.10 -2.24 -0.91
CA TRP A 67 -10.32 -3.48 -0.74
C TRP A 67 -9.80 -3.94 -2.09
N GLN A 68 -8.49 -4.07 -2.22
CA GLN A 68 -7.85 -4.62 -3.41
C GLN A 68 -7.36 -6.04 -3.14
N MET A 69 -7.73 -6.98 -4.02
CA MET A 69 -7.23 -8.35 -3.94
C MET A 69 -5.74 -8.41 -4.31
N MET A 70 -4.95 -9.14 -3.51
CA MET A 70 -3.58 -9.46 -3.85
C MET A 70 -3.57 -10.60 -4.88
N THR A 71 -2.75 -10.48 -5.93
CA THR A 71 -2.69 -11.45 -7.04
C THR A 71 -1.76 -12.64 -6.80
N GLN A 72 -1.03 -12.64 -5.68
CA GLN A 72 -0.06 -13.68 -5.35
C GLN A 72 -0.75 -14.92 -4.77
N ASP A 73 -0.19 -16.10 -5.00
CA ASP A 73 -0.66 -17.34 -4.39
C ASP A 73 -0.28 -17.39 -2.90
N PRO A 74 -1.23 -17.61 -1.98
CA PRO A 74 -0.94 -17.76 -0.55
C PRO A 74 -0.14 -19.03 -0.20
N PHE A 75 -0.08 -20.04 -1.07
CA PHE A 75 0.67 -21.28 -0.86
C PHE A 75 2.09 -21.23 -1.42
N GLU A 76 2.39 -20.28 -2.32
CA GLU A 76 3.72 -20.12 -2.91
C GLU A 76 4.74 -19.65 -1.86
N SER A 77 5.81 -20.44 -1.71
CA SER A 77 6.91 -20.12 -0.79
C SER A 77 7.57 -18.79 -1.14
N GLY A 78 7.67 -17.88 -0.17
CA GLY A 78 8.27 -16.56 -0.35
C GLY A 78 7.34 -15.49 -0.91
N SER A 79 6.08 -15.82 -1.21
CA SER A 79 5.10 -14.79 -1.61
C SER A 79 4.82 -13.83 -0.44
N LYS A 80 4.62 -12.54 -0.76
CA LYS A 80 4.31 -11.51 0.25
C LYS A 80 2.99 -11.85 0.96
N LEU A 81 2.03 -12.42 0.23
CA LEU A 81 0.77 -12.88 0.82
C LEU A 81 0.98 -13.98 1.86
N LYS A 82 1.81 -14.99 1.56
CA LYS A 82 2.15 -16.06 2.49
C LYS A 82 2.82 -15.53 3.76
N ILE A 83 3.82 -14.64 3.61
CA ILE A 83 4.53 -14.03 4.74
C ILE A 83 3.55 -13.31 5.67
N ILE A 84 2.63 -12.51 5.13
CA ILE A 84 1.62 -11.79 5.91
C ILE A 84 0.71 -12.77 6.67
N ILE A 85 0.24 -13.83 6.01
CA ILE A 85 -0.62 -14.85 6.65
C ILE A 85 0.13 -15.52 7.80
N ASP A 86 1.35 -15.99 7.57
CA ASP A 86 2.16 -16.71 8.56
C ASP A 86 2.48 -15.83 9.78
N GLU A 87 2.85 -14.56 9.57
CA GLU A 87 3.08 -13.58 10.65
C GLU A 87 1.82 -13.35 11.50
N ILE A 88 0.65 -13.20 10.86
CA ILE A 88 -0.63 -13.02 11.57
C ILE A 88 -0.99 -14.25 12.38
N ARG A 89 -0.84 -15.46 11.80
CA ARG A 89 -1.14 -16.73 12.48
C ARG A 89 -0.25 -16.92 13.71
N LYS A 90 1.06 -16.69 13.55
CA LYS A 90 2.04 -16.74 14.64
C LYS A 90 1.68 -15.76 15.76
N ARG A 91 1.36 -14.51 15.42
CA ARG A 91 0.92 -13.50 16.40
C ARG A 91 -0.36 -13.91 17.14
N LYS A 92 -1.24 -14.67 16.50
CA LYS A 92 -2.49 -15.18 17.10
C LYS A 92 -2.32 -16.52 17.83
N GLY A 93 -1.12 -17.10 17.87
CA GLY A 93 -0.87 -18.40 18.51
C GLY A 93 -1.52 -19.58 17.77
N LEU A 94 -1.78 -19.44 16.48
CA LEU A 94 -2.33 -20.52 15.65
C LEU A 94 -1.20 -21.39 15.09
N LYS A 95 -1.51 -22.64 14.72
CA LYS A 95 -0.58 -23.56 14.03
C LYS A 95 0.03 -22.86 12.80
N GLU A 96 1.35 -22.88 12.70
CA GLU A 96 2.06 -22.27 11.56
C GLU A 96 1.64 -22.93 10.23
N GLY A 97 1.62 -22.13 9.17
CA GLY A 97 1.17 -22.57 7.85
C GLY A 97 -0.34 -22.56 7.67
N ILE A 98 -0.76 -22.51 6.40
CA ILE A 98 -2.16 -22.63 6.00
C ILE A 98 -2.56 -24.11 6.22
N PRO A 99 -3.67 -24.39 6.92
CA PRO A 99 -4.17 -25.76 7.08
C PRO A 99 -4.35 -26.46 5.73
N SER A 100 -3.94 -27.72 5.66
CA SER A 100 -4.16 -28.54 4.47
C SER A 100 -5.64 -28.89 4.36
N VAL A 101 -6.10 -29.19 3.15
CA VAL A 101 -7.44 -29.74 2.93
C VAL A 101 -7.62 -31.05 3.72
N ASP A 102 -6.55 -31.83 3.89
CA ASP A 102 -6.56 -33.07 4.69
C ASP A 102 -6.90 -32.84 6.17
N ASP A 103 -6.64 -31.65 6.72
CA ASP A 103 -7.01 -31.32 8.11
C ASP A 103 -8.55 -31.25 8.29
N TYR A 104 -9.31 -31.19 7.19
CA TYR A 104 -10.77 -31.03 7.18
C TYR A 104 -11.52 -32.19 6.51
N LEU A 105 -10.83 -33.06 5.77
CA LEU A 105 -11.45 -34.20 5.10
C LEU A 105 -11.39 -35.43 5.99
N ASP A 106 -12.56 -35.90 6.44
CA ASP A 106 -12.69 -37.19 7.11
C ASP A 106 -12.64 -38.33 6.09
N LYS A 107 -11.77 -39.31 6.32
CA LYS A 107 -11.61 -40.45 5.41
C LYS A 107 -12.57 -41.54 5.85
N LEU A 108 -13.53 -41.85 4.98
CA LEU A 108 -14.45 -42.99 5.11
C LEU A 108 -13.71 -44.32 5.24
#